data_AF-A0A538ANB9-F1
#
_entry.id   AF-A0A538ANB9-F1
#
_cell.length_a   1.000
_cell.length_b   1.000
_cell.length_c   1.000
_cell.angle_alpha   90.00
_cell.angle_beta   90.00
_cell.angle_gamma   90.00
#
_symmetry.space_group_name_H-M   'P 1'
#
loop_
_entity.id
_entity.type
_entity.pdbx_description
1 polymer ?
#
loop_
_entity_poly.entity_id
_entity_poly.type
_entity_poly.pdbx_seq_one_letter_code
_entity_poly.pdbx_strand_id
1 'polypeptide(L)'
;MSGRTYPSKLRPRSGVMSATPTPASSRVLLDPTPAPASDTVSANTPMAHASATRPVILFRFPMRTLRPLRSWLLQWTSPNRWPFLRGTRPSAQTSCRLARVMRLPIGIEIPYTDLQDRASLIALAREAEDLGYDCIWCSEVYTYDAFTTLTQIACETSTIKVGTNIAQIYARTPSLLATTAASLDQLSGGRLIVGVGASGPQVVEGWHGVPYDRPVQRTREIIEIARTVWSGQKVLHEGPIYHLNKGLKLLNAGHRKDIPIYVASLGPKNVEMTAEVADGWLPFPFSSEHARSVFDGPIKAGLAKRSAERGQFHVAPFAPVFVGGIEQGLNGARMVVGFYIGGMGSKEKNFYNQLVQRYGFVEEAKKVQEMFLGGDKAGAIAATPDDLVDQVSVVGDEARVRDRLHAFADAGATELVVSFLGDPAARSEMMKSLARANG
;
A
#
# COMPACT_ATOMS: atom_id res chain seq x y z
N MET A 1 18.28 -51.20 34.21
CA MET A 1 17.37 -51.92 35.13
C MET A 1 16.83 -50.86 36.10
N SER A 2 15.55 -50.59 36.31
CA SER A 2 14.29 -51.30 36.07
C SER A 2 13.16 -50.25 35.98
N GLY A 3 12.28 -50.38 34.99
CA GLY A 3 11.09 -49.53 34.86
C GLY A 3 10.00 -49.85 35.89
N ARG A 4 9.07 -48.90 36.09
CA ARG A 4 7.73 -49.17 36.59
C ARG A 4 6.69 -48.48 35.72
N THR A 5 5.75 -49.31 35.31
CA THR A 5 4.60 -49.11 34.44
C THR A 5 3.43 -48.48 35.19
N TYR A 6 2.64 -47.65 34.50
CA TYR A 6 1.28 -47.26 34.89
C TYR A 6 0.25 -48.07 34.09
N PRO A 7 -0.86 -48.55 34.68
CA PRO A 7 -1.80 -49.42 33.98
C PRO A 7 -2.87 -48.63 33.21
N SER A 8 -3.06 -49.04 31.96
CA SER A 8 -4.17 -48.70 31.08
C SER A 8 -5.34 -49.67 31.25
N LYS A 9 -6.57 -49.20 31.53
CA LYS A 9 -7.82 -49.89 31.17
C LYS A 9 -8.96 -48.88 31.05
N LEU A 10 -9.61 -48.81 29.89
CA LEU A 10 -11.07 -48.76 29.73
C LEU A 10 -11.41 -49.13 28.26
N ARG A 11 -12.30 -50.12 28.11
CA ARG A 11 -12.73 -50.78 26.88
C ARG A 11 -13.83 -50.00 26.13
N PRO A 12 -14.06 -50.30 24.82
CA PRO A 12 -15.01 -49.57 23.98
C PRO A 12 -16.45 -50.12 24.11
N ARG A 13 -17.45 -49.26 23.87
CA ARG A 13 -18.85 -49.65 23.68
C ARG A 13 -19.21 -49.64 22.20
N SER A 14 -19.64 -50.80 21.71
CA SER A 14 -20.31 -51.03 20.43
C SER A 14 -21.80 -50.67 20.51
N GLY A 15 -22.32 -50.00 19.49
CA GLY A 15 -23.75 -49.79 19.27
C GLY A 15 -24.02 -49.58 17.79
N VAL A 16 -24.62 -50.58 17.16
CA VAL A 16 -25.06 -50.59 15.75
C VAL A 16 -26.49 -50.06 15.71
N MET A 17 -26.80 -49.13 14.79
CA MET A 17 -28.16 -48.98 14.25
C MET A 17 -28.13 -48.48 12.80
N SER A 18 -28.78 -49.30 11.96
CA SER A 18 -29.25 -49.21 10.57
C SER A 18 -29.23 -47.87 9.83
N ALA A 19 -28.73 -47.92 8.58
CA ALA A 19 -28.90 -46.93 7.53
C ALA A 19 -29.97 -47.37 6.51
N THR A 20 -30.73 -46.41 5.98
CA THR A 20 -31.46 -46.49 4.69
C THR A 20 -31.04 -45.33 3.79
N PRO A 21 -31.03 -45.48 2.45
CA PRO A 21 -30.24 -44.64 1.55
C PRO A 21 -31.07 -43.67 0.70
N THR A 22 -30.46 -42.57 0.24
CA THR A 22 -30.89 -41.76 -0.93
C THR A 22 -29.68 -40.95 -1.46
N PRO A 23 -29.66 -40.50 -2.73
CA PRO A 23 -28.58 -40.82 -3.65
C PRO A 23 -27.56 -39.69 -3.82
N ALA A 24 -26.30 -40.07 -4.07
CA ALA A 24 -25.21 -39.17 -4.36
C ALA A 24 -25.23 -38.71 -5.83
N SER A 25 -25.19 -37.39 -6.02
CA SER A 25 -24.84 -36.74 -7.29
C SER A 25 -23.36 -36.94 -7.61
N SER A 26 -23.08 -37.23 -8.87
CA SER A 26 -21.76 -37.42 -9.48
C SER A 26 -20.76 -36.29 -9.18
N ARG A 27 -19.59 -36.66 -8.66
CA ARG A 27 -18.37 -35.83 -8.68
C ARG A 27 -17.55 -36.20 -9.91
N VAL A 28 -17.29 -35.21 -10.76
CA VAL A 28 -16.31 -35.28 -11.84
C VAL A 28 -14.93 -34.99 -11.24
N LEU A 29 -14.05 -35.99 -11.31
CA LEU A 29 -12.61 -35.86 -11.06
C LEU A 29 -11.97 -35.22 -12.31
N LEU A 30 -11.23 -34.13 -12.13
CA LEU A 30 -10.31 -33.59 -13.14
C LEU A 30 -8.89 -33.87 -12.67
N ASP A 31 -8.22 -34.73 -13.42
CA ASP A 31 -6.78 -35.01 -13.34
C ASP A 31 -6.00 -33.92 -14.12
N PRO A 32 -4.82 -33.46 -13.67
CA PRO A 32 -4.07 -32.40 -14.33
C PRO A 32 -3.16 -32.97 -15.44
N THR A 33 -3.18 -32.33 -16.61
CA THR A 33 -2.23 -32.62 -17.71
C THR A 33 -0.94 -31.79 -17.56
N PRO A 34 0.22 -32.29 -18.04
CA PRO A 34 1.54 -31.74 -17.69
C PRO A 34 2.08 -30.71 -18.70
N ALA A 35 3.05 -29.93 -18.22
CA ALA A 35 3.81 -28.92 -18.98
C ALA A 35 4.67 -29.52 -20.12
N PRO A 36 4.99 -28.76 -21.18
CA PRO A 36 5.97 -29.20 -22.17
C PRO A 36 7.39 -28.75 -21.82
N ALA A 37 8.32 -29.66 -22.12
CA ALA A 37 9.76 -29.55 -21.96
C ALA A 37 10.43 -28.72 -23.06
N SER A 38 11.62 -28.24 -22.71
CA SER A 38 12.65 -27.62 -23.55
C SER A 38 13.19 -28.54 -24.64
N ASP A 39 13.52 -28.00 -25.81
CA ASP A 39 14.62 -28.49 -26.65
C ASP A 39 15.26 -27.34 -27.44
N THR A 40 16.58 -27.26 -27.31
CA THR A 40 17.52 -26.50 -28.15
C THR A 40 17.93 -27.33 -29.36
N VAL A 41 18.21 -26.71 -30.53
CA VAL A 41 19.38 -26.96 -31.43
C VAL A 41 19.30 -26.17 -32.76
N SER A 42 20.37 -25.40 -33.01
CA SER A 42 21.13 -25.11 -34.25
C SER A 42 20.53 -24.48 -35.54
N ALA A 43 21.01 -23.25 -35.80
CA ALA A 43 21.66 -22.67 -37.00
C ALA A 43 21.38 -23.20 -38.43
N ASN A 44 20.94 -22.29 -39.33
CA ASN A 44 21.71 -21.76 -40.49
C ASN A 44 20.83 -20.86 -41.41
N THR A 45 21.38 -19.72 -41.83
CA THR A 45 20.86 -18.75 -42.85
C THR A 45 21.14 -19.27 -44.30
N PRO A 46 20.57 -18.74 -45.43
CA PRO A 46 20.63 -17.33 -45.85
C PRO A 46 19.41 -16.73 -46.63
N MET A 47 19.47 -15.39 -46.73
CA MET A 47 18.83 -14.40 -47.61
C MET A 47 17.92 -14.81 -48.80
N ALA A 48 16.83 -14.06 -48.98
CA ALA A 48 16.36 -13.59 -50.30
C ALA A 48 15.55 -12.28 -50.21
N HIS A 49 15.82 -11.38 -51.15
CA HIS A 49 15.19 -10.08 -51.41
C HIS A 49 13.74 -10.18 -51.92
N ALA A 50 12.89 -9.21 -51.54
CA ALA A 50 11.89 -8.51 -52.38
C ALA A 50 11.15 -7.49 -51.48
N SER A 51 11.36 -6.17 -51.59
CA SER A 51 10.75 -5.26 -52.57
C SER A 51 9.26 -5.55 -52.84
N ALA A 52 8.36 -4.76 -52.27
CA ALA A 52 7.51 -3.82 -53.02
C ALA A 52 6.33 -3.28 -52.18
N THR A 53 6.27 -1.94 -52.13
CA THR A 53 5.07 -1.08 -52.26
C THR A 53 3.84 -1.29 -51.35
N ARG A 54 3.65 -0.28 -50.48
CA ARG A 54 2.37 0.18 -49.92
C ARG A 54 1.33 0.51 -51.01
N PRO A 55 0.05 0.55 -50.65
CA PRO A 55 -0.73 1.74 -50.96
C PRO A 55 -1.32 2.41 -49.72
N VAL A 56 -1.19 3.73 -49.73
CA VAL A 56 -1.77 4.70 -48.81
C VAL A 56 -3.25 4.86 -49.17
N ILE A 57 -4.15 4.66 -48.21
CA ILE A 57 -5.57 4.99 -48.36
C ILE A 57 -5.75 6.47 -47.98
N LEU A 58 -5.90 7.31 -48.99
CA LEU A 58 -6.24 8.73 -48.89
C LEU A 58 -7.76 8.90 -48.91
N PHE A 59 -8.37 9.29 -47.79
CA PHE A 59 -9.75 9.76 -47.75
C PHE A 59 -9.82 11.21 -48.26
N ARG A 60 -10.69 11.45 -49.24
CA ARG A 60 -10.93 12.73 -49.91
C ARG A 60 -12.28 13.29 -49.42
N PHE A 61 -12.27 14.38 -48.65
CA PHE A 61 -13.47 15.14 -48.30
C PHE A 61 -13.59 16.39 -49.21
N PRO A 62 -14.79 16.77 -49.67
CA PRO A 62 -14.98 17.99 -50.45
C PRO A 62 -15.21 19.23 -49.55
N MET A 63 -14.49 20.32 -49.84
CA MET A 63 -14.78 21.67 -49.37
C MET A 63 -15.75 22.40 -50.30
N ARG A 64 -16.71 23.13 -49.72
CA ARG A 64 -17.38 24.36 -50.22
C ARG A 64 -18.28 24.83 -49.06
N THR A 65 -18.32 26.07 -48.56
CA THR A 65 -18.20 27.40 -49.17
C THR A 65 -17.82 28.49 -48.13
N LEU A 66 -17.21 29.57 -48.63
CA LEU A 66 -16.89 30.88 -48.02
C LEU A 66 -18.20 31.72 -47.83
N ARG A 67 -18.38 32.75 -46.97
CA ARG A 67 -17.62 34.01 -46.72
C ARG A 67 -18.45 34.91 -45.71
N PRO A 68 -18.11 36.20 -45.38
CA PRO A 68 -17.48 36.63 -44.11
C PRO A 68 -18.15 37.83 -43.38
N LEU A 69 -17.57 38.32 -42.26
CA LEU A 69 -17.54 39.73 -41.78
C LEU A 69 -16.57 39.83 -40.58
N ARG A 70 -15.33 40.34 -40.71
CA ARG A 70 -14.86 41.73 -40.42
C ARG A 70 -15.58 42.35 -39.21
N SER A 71 -14.95 42.71 -38.10
CA SER A 71 -13.84 43.66 -37.85
C SER A 71 -13.69 43.73 -36.31
N TRP A 72 -12.52 43.85 -35.69
CA TRP A 72 -11.90 45.13 -35.35
C TRP A 72 -10.53 44.83 -34.72
N LEU A 73 -9.48 45.49 -35.22
CA LEU A 73 -8.15 45.56 -34.64
C LEU A 73 -7.76 47.03 -34.73
N LEU A 74 -7.25 47.56 -33.62
CA LEU A 74 -6.28 48.67 -33.49
C LEU A 74 -6.70 49.84 -32.58
N GLN A 75 -5.75 50.08 -31.67
CA GLN A 75 -5.29 51.35 -31.15
C GLN A 75 -6.18 52.03 -30.12
N TRP A 76 -5.60 52.33 -28.96
CA TRP A 76 -5.24 53.70 -28.62
C TRP A 76 -4.11 53.66 -27.59
N THR A 77 -2.96 54.18 -28.02
CA THR A 77 -1.81 54.55 -27.20
C THR A 77 -1.98 56.00 -26.73
N SER A 78 -1.59 56.28 -25.49
CA SER A 78 -0.97 57.52 -24.97
C SER A 78 -1.57 58.01 -23.63
N PRO A 79 -0.75 58.58 -22.72
CA PRO A 79 -1.01 58.61 -21.28
C PRO A 79 -1.40 60.01 -20.73
N ASN A 80 -1.75 60.02 -19.43
CA ASN A 80 -1.88 61.15 -18.51
C ASN A 80 -3.22 61.92 -18.48
N ARG A 81 -3.98 61.74 -17.39
CA ARG A 81 -4.40 62.79 -16.42
C ARG A 81 -5.38 62.22 -15.39
N TRP A 82 -4.97 62.17 -14.11
CA TRP A 82 -5.65 62.65 -12.88
C TRP A 82 -5.05 62.01 -11.61
N PRO A 83 -5.20 62.62 -10.41
CA PRO A 83 -4.15 62.73 -9.43
C PRO A 83 -4.45 61.94 -8.16
N PHE A 84 -3.39 61.66 -7.40
CA PHE A 84 -3.36 61.53 -5.94
C PHE A 84 -4.63 61.04 -5.23
N LEU A 85 -4.71 59.73 -5.00
CA LEU A 85 -5.12 59.19 -3.70
C LEU A 85 -4.05 58.19 -3.25
N ARG A 86 -3.41 58.51 -2.13
CA ARG A 86 -2.42 57.67 -1.45
C ARG A 86 -3.13 56.41 -0.93
N GLY A 87 -2.91 55.30 -1.62
CA GLY A 87 -3.16 53.96 -1.11
C GLY A 87 -1.85 53.18 -1.22
N THR A 88 -1.23 52.88 -0.09
CA THR A 88 -0.05 52.02 0.02
C THR A 88 -0.34 50.67 -0.64
N ARG A 89 0.25 50.44 -1.82
CA ARG A 89 0.35 49.09 -2.38
C ARG A 89 1.27 48.29 -1.45
N PRO A 90 0.87 47.11 -0.94
CA PRO A 90 1.84 46.20 -0.36
C PRO A 90 2.79 45.81 -1.51
N SER A 91 4.06 46.18 -1.37
CA SER A 91 5.12 45.61 -2.19
C SER A 91 5.02 44.09 -2.07
N ALA A 92 5.01 43.42 -3.21
CA ALA A 92 5.22 41.98 -3.31
C ALA A 92 6.64 41.66 -2.80
N GLN A 93 6.79 41.62 -1.48
CA GLN A 93 7.79 40.81 -0.83
C GLN A 93 7.24 39.39 -0.91
N THR A 94 7.48 38.76 -2.05
CA THR A 94 7.61 37.32 -2.13
C THR A 94 8.61 36.95 -1.06
N SER A 95 8.13 36.55 0.12
CA SER A 95 8.99 35.93 1.11
C SER A 95 9.44 34.64 0.45
N CYS A 96 10.64 34.69 -0.13
CA CYS A 96 11.41 33.52 -0.42
C CYS A 96 11.68 32.89 0.96
N ARG A 97 10.71 32.12 1.46
CA ARG A 97 10.98 31.09 2.45
C ARG A 97 12.00 30.23 1.72
N LEU A 98 13.26 30.36 2.12
CA LEU A 98 14.27 29.34 1.87
C LEU A 98 13.59 28.02 2.16
N ALA A 99 13.22 27.30 1.10
CA ALA A 99 12.66 25.97 1.18
C ALA A 99 13.77 25.16 1.83
N ARG A 100 13.65 24.97 3.14
CA ARG A 100 14.46 24.00 3.85
C ARG A 100 14.05 22.69 3.18
N VAL A 101 14.88 22.20 2.26
CA VAL A 101 14.66 20.94 1.57
C VAL A 101 14.61 19.90 2.68
N MET A 102 13.39 19.58 3.11
CA MET A 102 13.17 18.55 4.11
C MET A 102 13.24 17.26 3.33
N ARG A 103 14.35 16.52 3.51
CA ARG A 103 14.42 15.11 3.12
C ARG A 103 13.22 14.41 3.76
N LEU A 104 12.28 13.95 2.95
CA LEU A 104 11.14 13.15 3.41
C LEU A 104 11.69 11.73 3.66
N PRO A 105 11.52 11.11 4.84
CA PRO A 105 11.90 9.71 5.02
C PRO A 105 11.14 8.82 4.02
N ILE A 106 11.86 7.92 3.34
CA ILE A 106 11.26 7.04 2.32
C ILE A 106 11.59 5.59 2.67
N GLY A 107 10.55 4.76 2.77
CA GLY A 107 10.68 3.31 2.80
C GLY A 107 10.28 2.67 1.48
N ILE A 108 10.85 1.51 1.16
CA ILE A 108 10.58 0.75 -0.06
C ILE A 108 9.70 -0.46 0.25
N GLU A 109 8.55 -0.57 -0.41
CA GLU A 109 7.75 -1.78 -0.46
C GLU A 109 8.39 -2.79 -1.41
N ILE A 110 8.59 -4.02 -0.93
CA ILE A 110 9.09 -5.13 -1.74
C ILE A 110 8.04 -5.49 -2.81
N PRO A 111 8.38 -5.43 -4.10
CA PRO A 111 7.47 -5.88 -5.15
C PRO A 111 7.21 -7.39 -5.05
N TYR A 112 6.00 -7.84 -5.38
CA TYR A 112 5.65 -9.26 -5.31
C TYR A 112 6.54 -10.18 -6.18
N THR A 113 7.12 -9.64 -7.26
CA THR A 113 8.07 -10.37 -8.12
C THR A 113 9.33 -10.78 -7.37
N ASP A 114 9.78 -9.95 -6.43
CA ASP A 114 11.05 -10.14 -5.74
C ASP A 114 10.92 -11.08 -4.55
N LEU A 115 9.70 -11.28 -4.07
CA LEU A 115 9.41 -12.29 -3.06
C LEU A 115 9.68 -13.72 -3.57
N GLN A 116 9.77 -13.92 -4.89
CA GLN A 116 10.02 -15.22 -5.51
C GLN A 116 11.52 -15.58 -5.60
N ASP A 117 12.41 -14.58 -5.58
CA ASP A 117 13.85 -14.81 -5.70
C ASP A 117 14.62 -14.21 -4.51
N ARG A 118 15.22 -15.11 -3.73
CA ARG A 118 16.01 -14.77 -2.54
C ARG A 118 17.15 -13.80 -2.87
N ALA A 119 17.83 -13.98 -4.00
CA ALA A 119 18.98 -13.14 -4.35
C ALA A 119 18.54 -11.70 -4.66
N SER A 120 17.48 -11.54 -5.46
CA SER A 120 16.88 -10.25 -5.78
C SER A 120 16.37 -9.52 -4.53
N LEU A 121 15.73 -10.24 -3.61
CA LEU A 121 15.26 -9.68 -2.34
C LEU A 121 16.39 -9.07 -1.50
N ILE A 122 17.51 -9.81 -1.34
CA ILE A 122 18.65 -9.35 -0.56
C ILE A 122 19.37 -8.20 -1.27
N ALA A 123 19.51 -8.28 -2.60
CA ALA A 123 20.11 -7.22 -3.40
C ALA A 123 19.32 -5.91 -3.26
N LEU A 124 17.99 -5.97 -3.36
CA LEU A 124 17.12 -4.82 -3.13
C LEU A 124 17.32 -4.23 -1.73
N ALA A 125 17.32 -5.06 -0.69
CA ALA A 125 17.43 -4.59 0.68
C ALA A 125 18.78 -3.90 0.97
N ARG A 126 19.89 -4.48 0.47
CA ARG A 126 21.22 -3.88 0.61
C ARG A 126 21.37 -2.59 -0.18
N GLU A 127 20.90 -2.57 -1.43
CA GLU A 127 20.92 -1.35 -2.24
C GLU A 127 20.08 -0.24 -1.61
N ALA A 128 18.91 -0.58 -1.05
CA ALA A 128 18.09 0.38 -0.32
C ALA A 128 18.82 0.95 0.90
N GLU A 129 19.50 0.11 1.68
CA GLU A 129 20.32 0.56 2.81
C GLU A 129 21.48 1.45 2.36
N ASP A 130 22.21 1.06 1.32
CA ASP A 130 23.36 1.80 0.79
C ASP A 130 22.97 3.17 0.21
N LEU A 131 21.78 3.27 -0.40
CA LEU A 131 21.21 4.52 -0.90
C LEU A 131 20.56 5.36 0.20
N GLY A 132 20.54 4.87 1.44
CA GLY A 132 20.01 5.58 2.59
C GLY A 132 18.49 5.65 2.63
N TYR A 133 17.77 4.65 2.14
CA TYR A 133 16.33 4.52 2.41
C TYR A 133 16.10 4.17 3.89
N ASP A 134 14.96 4.61 4.43
CA ASP A 134 14.72 4.58 5.88
C ASP A 134 14.07 3.26 6.35
N CYS A 135 13.40 2.54 5.46
CA CYS A 135 12.70 1.28 5.79
C CYS A 135 12.52 0.36 4.58
N ILE A 136 12.53 -0.95 4.79
CA ILE A 136 12.00 -1.95 3.86
C ILE A 136 10.66 -2.46 4.38
N TRP A 137 9.63 -2.36 3.56
CA TRP A 137 8.26 -2.77 3.85
C TRP A 137 7.88 -4.06 3.12
N CYS A 138 7.17 -4.96 3.80
CA CYS A 138 6.68 -6.22 3.23
C CYS A 138 5.18 -6.39 3.45
N SER A 139 4.43 -6.45 2.36
CA SER A 139 3.04 -6.90 2.31
C SER A 139 2.88 -8.38 2.66
N GLU A 140 1.76 -8.73 3.28
CA GLU A 140 1.46 -10.12 3.63
C GLU A 140 0.35 -10.75 2.78
N VAL A 141 -0.74 -10.01 2.50
CA VAL A 141 -1.87 -10.40 1.62
C VAL A 141 -2.14 -11.93 1.60
N TYR A 142 -2.28 -12.56 0.43
CA TYR A 142 -2.33 -14.01 0.23
C TYR A 142 -1.03 -14.48 -0.46
N THR A 143 0.09 -13.86 -0.09
CA THR A 143 1.44 -14.24 -0.52
C THR A 143 2.19 -14.90 0.65
N TYR A 144 3.53 -14.85 0.65
CA TYR A 144 4.33 -15.35 1.75
C TYR A 144 4.16 -14.55 3.04
N ASP A 145 4.50 -15.18 4.17
CA ASP A 145 4.51 -14.53 5.47
C ASP A 145 5.53 -13.37 5.52
N ALA A 146 5.03 -12.17 5.89
CA ALA A 146 5.84 -10.96 5.89
C ALA A 146 6.95 -10.99 6.96
N PHE A 147 6.68 -11.54 8.15
CA PHE A 147 7.67 -11.59 9.23
C PHE A 147 8.86 -12.49 8.89
N THR A 148 8.62 -13.61 8.21
CA THR A 148 9.67 -14.54 7.75
C THR A 148 10.57 -13.85 6.72
N THR A 149 9.97 -13.18 5.74
CA THR A 149 10.68 -12.41 4.71
C THR A 149 11.54 -11.30 5.34
N LEU A 150 10.94 -10.50 6.24
CA LEU A 150 11.63 -9.41 6.92
C LEU A 150 12.72 -9.91 7.88
N THR A 151 12.58 -11.10 8.45
CA THR A 151 13.64 -11.71 9.28
C THR A 151 14.89 -11.96 8.45
N GLN A 152 14.74 -12.49 7.23
CA GLN A 152 15.87 -12.68 6.35
C GLN A 152 16.53 -11.35 6.00
N ILE A 153 15.74 -10.33 5.67
CA ILE A 153 16.25 -8.99 5.35
C ILE A 153 16.97 -8.37 6.55
N ALA A 154 16.40 -8.51 7.75
CA ALA A 154 17.00 -8.01 8.98
C ALA A 154 18.38 -8.63 9.25
N CYS A 155 18.58 -9.91 8.95
CA CYS A 155 19.87 -10.57 9.08
C CYS A 155 20.91 -10.15 8.01
N GLU A 156 20.47 -9.54 6.91
CA GLU A 156 21.31 -9.18 5.76
C GLU A 156 21.54 -7.66 5.64
N THR A 157 21.03 -6.89 6.61
CA THR A 157 21.09 -5.42 6.71
C THR A 157 21.42 -4.99 8.14
N SER A 158 21.85 -3.75 8.34
CA SER A 158 22.42 -3.30 9.61
C SER A 158 21.75 -2.07 10.24
N THR A 159 21.16 -1.21 9.42
CA THR A 159 20.66 0.12 9.82
C THR A 159 19.26 0.43 9.31
N ILE A 160 18.91 -0.01 8.10
CA ILE A 160 17.59 0.24 7.50
C ILE A 160 16.49 -0.39 8.35
N LYS A 161 15.38 0.30 8.57
CA LYS A 161 14.26 -0.30 9.31
C LYS A 161 13.63 -1.42 8.49
N VAL A 162 12.95 -2.33 9.17
CA VAL A 162 12.15 -3.38 8.52
C VAL A 162 10.72 -3.27 9.02
N GLY A 163 9.72 -3.36 8.15
CA GLY A 163 8.35 -3.23 8.57
C GLY A 163 7.34 -4.02 7.76
N THR A 164 6.25 -4.42 8.41
CA THR A 164 5.13 -5.07 7.72
C THR A 164 4.19 -4.02 7.12
N ASN A 165 3.71 -4.20 5.89
CA ASN A 165 2.77 -3.28 5.24
C ASN A 165 1.68 -4.03 4.45
N ILE A 166 0.76 -4.75 5.10
CA ILE A 166 0.58 -4.90 6.54
C ILE A 166 0.49 -6.36 6.95
N ALA A 167 0.77 -6.63 8.22
CA ALA A 167 0.42 -7.88 8.87
C ALA A 167 -1.08 -7.92 9.17
N GLN A 168 -1.75 -9.00 8.77
CA GLN A 168 -3.21 -9.09 8.89
C GLN A 168 -3.63 -9.45 10.32
N ILE A 169 -4.45 -8.59 10.95
CA ILE A 169 -4.89 -8.77 12.34
C ILE A 169 -5.86 -9.93 12.56
N TYR A 170 -6.47 -10.45 11.49
CA TYR A 170 -7.36 -11.62 11.55
C TYR A 170 -6.62 -12.94 11.34
N ALA A 171 -5.39 -12.90 10.80
CA ALA A 171 -4.59 -14.10 10.54
C ALA A 171 -3.86 -14.60 11.79
N ARG A 172 -3.76 -13.79 12.84
CA ARG A 172 -3.00 -14.08 14.07
C ARG A 172 -3.77 -13.69 15.32
N THR A 173 -3.54 -14.41 16.42
CA THR A 173 -3.94 -13.94 17.74
C THR A 173 -3.05 -12.76 18.16
N PRO A 174 -3.52 -11.86 19.04
CA PRO A 174 -2.73 -10.72 19.52
C PRO A 174 -1.39 -11.15 20.12
N SER A 175 -1.39 -12.22 20.92
CA SER A 175 -0.18 -12.74 21.55
C SER A 175 0.82 -13.31 20.52
N LEU A 176 0.35 -13.98 19.47
CA LEU A 176 1.22 -14.50 18.41
C LEU A 176 1.85 -13.36 17.61
N LEU A 177 1.07 -12.33 17.26
CA LEU A 177 1.60 -11.13 16.61
C LEU A 177 2.70 -10.49 17.47
N ALA A 178 2.41 -10.30 18.76
CA ALA A 178 3.32 -9.65 19.69
C ALA A 178 4.64 -10.43 19.90
N THR A 179 4.59 -11.75 20.06
CA THR A 179 5.80 -12.57 20.22
C THR A 179 6.61 -12.69 18.93
N THR A 180 5.93 -12.75 17.78
CA THR A 180 6.58 -12.72 16.46
C THR A 180 7.33 -11.40 16.25
N ALA A 181 6.67 -10.28 16.54
CA ALA A 181 7.28 -8.95 16.47
C ALA A 181 8.46 -8.81 17.44
N ALA A 182 8.33 -9.27 18.69
CA ALA A 182 9.43 -9.21 19.66
C ALA A 182 10.65 -10.02 19.20
N SER A 183 10.43 -11.15 18.53
CA SER A 183 11.50 -12.00 17.98
C SER A 183 12.24 -11.29 16.84
N LEU A 184 11.50 -10.73 15.88
CA LEU A 184 12.10 -9.98 14.77
C LEU A 184 12.75 -8.67 15.27
N ASP A 185 12.18 -8.00 16.28
CA ASP A 185 12.80 -6.83 16.88
C ASP A 185 14.15 -7.15 17.51
N GLN A 186 14.24 -8.28 18.20
CA GLN A 186 15.50 -8.80 18.75
C GLN A 186 16.52 -9.12 17.66
N LEU A 187 16.11 -9.81 16.59
CA LEU A 187 17.00 -10.20 15.49
C LEU A 187 17.48 -8.99 14.67
N SER A 188 16.62 -7.99 14.50
CA SER A 188 16.95 -6.78 13.77
C SER A 188 17.74 -5.76 14.62
N GLY A 189 17.86 -5.95 15.93
CA GLY A 189 18.50 -4.98 16.82
C GLY A 189 17.67 -3.70 16.98
N GLY A 190 16.34 -3.83 17.07
CA GLY A 190 15.46 -2.69 17.37
C GLY A 190 14.97 -1.92 16.15
N ARG A 191 15.03 -2.51 14.95
CA ARG A 191 14.71 -1.85 13.68
C ARG A 191 13.29 -2.12 13.17
N LEU A 192 12.50 -2.93 13.87
CA LEU A 192 11.17 -3.32 13.43
C LEU A 192 10.13 -2.18 13.50
N ILE A 193 9.26 -2.07 12.50
CA ILE A 193 7.98 -1.38 12.57
C ILE A 193 6.87 -2.39 12.26
N VAL A 194 5.87 -2.51 13.14
CA VAL A 194 4.76 -3.45 12.96
C VAL A 194 3.60 -2.70 12.30
N GLY A 195 3.53 -2.72 10.97
CA GLY A 195 2.35 -2.23 10.26
C GLY A 195 1.25 -3.30 10.25
N VAL A 196 0.05 -2.94 10.72
CA VAL A 196 -1.11 -3.84 10.86
C VAL A 196 -2.32 -3.33 10.09
N GLY A 197 -3.22 -4.24 9.72
CA GLY A 197 -4.47 -3.87 9.08
C GLY A 197 -5.51 -4.97 9.10
N ALA A 198 -6.76 -4.55 8.92
CA ALA A 198 -7.94 -5.42 8.97
C ALA A 198 -8.11 -6.29 7.73
N SER A 199 -7.46 -5.94 6.60
CA SER A 199 -7.75 -6.52 5.29
C SER A 199 -9.21 -6.30 4.88
N GLY A 200 -9.72 -7.09 3.93
CA GLY A 200 -11.12 -7.07 3.48
C GLY A 200 -11.85 -8.38 3.77
N PRO A 201 -13.19 -8.39 3.81
CA PRO A 201 -13.99 -9.57 4.11
C PRO A 201 -13.69 -10.74 3.16
N GLN A 202 -13.40 -10.48 1.89
CA GLN A 202 -13.01 -11.52 0.92
C GLN A 202 -11.79 -12.34 1.36
N VAL A 203 -10.75 -11.67 1.87
CA VAL A 203 -9.54 -12.34 2.34
C VAL A 203 -9.78 -12.95 3.71
N VAL A 204 -10.39 -12.21 4.63
CA VAL A 204 -10.59 -12.68 6.00
C VAL A 204 -11.51 -13.91 6.06
N GLU A 205 -12.65 -13.85 5.39
CA GLU A 205 -13.64 -14.95 5.42
C GLU A 205 -13.30 -16.03 4.39
N GLY A 206 -12.82 -15.66 3.21
CA GLY A 206 -12.56 -16.60 2.12
C GLY A 206 -11.20 -17.29 2.16
N TRP A 207 -10.15 -16.61 2.62
CA TRP A 207 -8.79 -17.16 2.67
C TRP A 207 -8.39 -17.64 4.07
N HIS A 208 -8.66 -16.84 5.10
CA HIS A 208 -8.35 -17.21 6.49
C HIS A 208 -9.47 -18.01 7.19
N GLY A 209 -10.68 -18.04 6.63
CA GLY A 209 -11.78 -18.84 7.16
C GLY A 209 -12.32 -18.34 8.50
N VAL A 210 -12.13 -17.06 8.84
CA VAL A 210 -12.60 -16.47 10.10
C VAL A 210 -13.60 -15.34 9.87
N PRO A 211 -14.52 -15.05 10.81
CA PRO A 211 -15.50 -13.98 10.64
C PRO A 211 -14.85 -12.59 10.53
N TYR A 212 -15.32 -11.75 9.61
CA TYR A 212 -14.90 -10.35 9.52
C TYR A 212 -15.78 -9.46 10.44
N ASP A 213 -15.42 -9.38 11.71
CA ASP A 213 -16.18 -8.66 12.74
C ASP A 213 -15.39 -7.55 13.44
N ARG A 214 -16.06 -6.42 13.70
CA ARG A 214 -15.58 -5.31 14.55
C ARG A 214 -14.10 -4.91 14.32
N PRO A 215 -13.64 -4.66 13.07
CA PRO A 215 -12.21 -4.47 12.75
C PRO A 215 -11.53 -3.33 13.52
N VAL A 216 -12.26 -2.23 13.79
CA VAL A 216 -11.73 -1.09 14.57
C VAL A 216 -11.44 -1.49 16.02
N GLN A 217 -12.38 -2.18 16.67
CA GLN A 217 -12.21 -2.66 18.03
C GLN A 217 -11.09 -3.71 18.11
N ARG A 218 -11.04 -4.64 17.13
CA ARG A 218 -10.02 -5.69 17.07
C ARG A 218 -8.62 -5.10 16.97
N THR A 219 -8.45 -4.10 16.12
CA THR A 219 -7.17 -3.39 15.96
C THR A 219 -6.73 -2.75 17.28
N ARG A 220 -7.63 -2.02 17.95
CA ARG A 220 -7.35 -1.38 19.25
C ARG A 220 -6.89 -2.39 20.29
N GLU A 221 -7.67 -3.45 20.51
CA GLU A 221 -7.34 -4.46 21.53
C GLU A 221 -6.03 -5.19 21.21
N ILE A 222 -5.73 -5.45 19.93
CA ILE A 222 -4.45 -6.05 19.53
C ILE A 222 -3.27 -5.13 19.87
N ILE A 223 -3.40 -3.82 19.61
CA ILE A 223 -2.36 -2.84 19.95
C ILE A 223 -2.12 -2.81 21.46
N GLU A 224 -3.19 -2.74 22.26
CA GLU A 224 -3.13 -2.74 23.72
C GLU A 224 -2.45 -4.01 24.27
N ILE A 225 -2.87 -5.18 23.78
CA ILE A 225 -2.28 -6.46 24.19
C ILE A 225 -0.82 -6.57 23.76
N ALA A 226 -0.48 -6.18 22.52
CA ALA A 226 0.88 -6.25 22.02
C ALA A 226 1.84 -5.37 22.84
N ARG A 227 1.43 -4.14 23.17
CA ARG A 227 2.23 -3.27 24.06
C ARG A 227 2.37 -3.83 25.47
N THR A 228 1.32 -4.46 26.01
CA THR A 228 1.40 -5.14 27.32
C THR A 228 2.38 -6.32 27.30
N VAL A 229 2.43 -7.06 26.19
CA VAL A 229 3.41 -8.14 26.00
C VAL A 229 4.84 -7.56 25.99
N TRP A 230 5.09 -6.51 25.21
CA TRP A 230 6.43 -5.92 25.07
C TRP A 230 6.91 -5.17 26.32
N SER A 231 5.99 -4.63 27.13
CA SER A 231 6.35 -3.99 28.41
C SER A 231 6.92 -4.99 29.44
N GLY A 232 6.74 -6.31 29.21
CA GLY A 232 7.14 -7.38 30.11
C GLY A 232 6.16 -7.59 31.27
N GLN A 233 5.02 -6.89 31.27
CA GLN A 233 3.96 -7.07 32.26
C GLN A 233 3.19 -8.38 32.03
N LYS A 234 2.45 -8.81 33.06
CA LYS A 234 1.49 -9.90 32.92
C LYS A 234 0.34 -9.40 32.04
N VAL A 235 0.06 -10.15 30.98
CA VAL A 235 -1.04 -9.86 30.06
C VAL A 235 -2.34 -10.31 30.70
N LEU A 236 -3.12 -9.32 31.11
CA LEU A 236 -4.51 -9.44 31.52
C LEU A 236 -5.32 -8.47 30.65
N HIS A 237 -6.35 -8.96 29.96
CA HIS A 237 -7.15 -8.15 29.05
C HIS A 237 -8.61 -8.57 29.12
N GLU A 238 -9.49 -7.62 29.42
CA GLU A 238 -10.93 -7.80 29.54
C GLU A 238 -11.62 -6.95 28.46
N GLY A 239 -11.57 -7.43 27.23
CA GLY A 239 -12.05 -6.70 26.06
C GLY A 239 -13.31 -7.32 25.43
N PRO A 240 -14.07 -6.54 24.65
CA PRO A 240 -15.18 -7.06 23.86
C PRO A 240 -14.84 -8.19 22.89
N ILE A 241 -13.58 -8.29 22.43
CA ILE A 241 -13.14 -9.32 21.48
C ILE A 241 -12.23 -10.35 22.15
N TYR A 242 -11.27 -9.89 22.96
CA TYR A 242 -10.30 -10.77 23.60
C TYR A 242 -10.51 -10.80 25.12
N HIS A 243 -10.44 -12.00 25.70
CA HIS A 243 -10.46 -12.21 27.14
C HIS A 243 -9.23 -13.03 27.54
N LEU A 244 -8.21 -12.38 28.10
CA LEU A 244 -6.94 -12.97 28.51
C LEU A 244 -6.80 -12.87 30.03
N ASN A 245 -6.94 -13.98 30.77
CA ASN A 245 -7.03 -13.98 32.23
C ASN A 245 -5.96 -14.81 32.95
N LYS A 246 -4.99 -15.36 32.21
CA LYS A 246 -3.95 -16.25 32.78
C LYS A 246 -2.73 -15.50 33.30
N GLY A 247 -2.58 -14.21 33.00
CA GLY A 247 -1.46 -13.40 33.48
C GLY A 247 -0.10 -13.90 32.97
N LEU A 248 -0.06 -14.47 31.77
CA LEU A 248 1.19 -14.85 31.11
C LEU A 248 1.96 -13.60 30.70
N LYS A 249 3.29 -13.67 30.65
CA LYS A 249 4.15 -12.57 30.22
C LYS A 249 5.24 -13.09 29.29
N LEU A 250 5.82 -12.20 28.49
CA LEU A 250 7.03 -12.52 27.75
C LEU A 250 8.15 -12.86 28.75
N LEU A 251 8.77 -14.04 28.60
CA LEU A 251 9.82 -14.50 29.52
C LEU A 251 11.15 -13.80 29.26
N ASN A 252 11.44 -13.53 27.99
CA ASN A 252 12.62 -12.77 27.58
C ASN A 252 12.28 -11.28 27.65
N ALA A 253 13.26 -10.43 27.96
CA ALA A 253 13.02 -8.99 28.14
C ALA A 253 12.55 -8.26 26.86
N GLY A 254 12.61 -8.91 25.69
CA GLY A 254 12.50 -8.24 24.39
C GLY A 254 13.70 -7.31 24.14
N HIS A 255 13.84 -6.82 22.91
CA HIS A 255 14.85 -5.79 22.63
C HIS A 255 14.33 -4.39 23.01
N ARG A 256 13.16 -4.01 22.48
CA ARG A 256 12.42 -2.81 22.92
C ARG A 256 11.18 -3.18 23.71
N LYS A 257 10.86 -2.33 24.70
CA LYS A 257 9.62 -2.41 25.48
C LYS A 257 8.42 -1.80 24.77
N ASP A 258 8.67 -1.02 23.72
CA ASP A 258 7.65 -0.39 22.90
C ASP A 258 8.10 -0.43 21.44
N ILE A 259 7.50 -1.33 20.66
CA ILE A 259 7.77 -1.46 19.22
C ILE A 259 6.79 -0.55 18.48
N PRO A 260 7.25 0.27 17.49
CA PRO A 260 6.35 1.11 16.70
C PRO A 260 5.30 0.29 15.95
N ILE A 261 4.03 0.68 16.06
CA ILE A 261 2.90 0.10 15.35
C ILE A 261 2.32 1.13 14.39
N TYR A 262 2.25 0.78 13.12
CA TYR A 262 1.57 1.57 12.09
C TYR A 262 0.26 0.88 11.73
N VAL A 263 -0.79 1.62 11.39
CA VAL A 263 -2.09 1.01 11.06
C VAL A 263 -2.53 1.43 9.66
N ALA A 264 -2.91 0.47 8.82
CA ALA A 264 -3.64 0.73 7.59
C ALA A 264 -5.13 0.93 7.88
N SER A 265 -5.64 2.13 7.62
CA SER A 265 -7.01 2.54 7.93
C SER A 265 -7.49 3.63 6.96
N LEU A 266 -8.79 3.67 6.61
CA LEU A 266 -9.32 4.55 5.55
C LEU A 266 -10.63 5.26 5.91
N GLY A 267 -11.37 4.75 6.90
CA GLY A 267 -12.64 5.30 7.34
C GLY A 267 -12.47 6.32 8.48
N PRO A 268 -13.33 7.33 8.60
CA PRO A 268 -13.17 8.38 9.63
C PRO A 268 -12.93 7.84 11.05
N LYS A 269 -13.75 6.88 11.51
CA LYS A 269 -13.63 6.30 12.86
C LYS A 269 -12.34 5.50 13.07
N ASN A 270 -11.85 4.80 12.04
CA ASN A 270 -10.65 3.97 12.19
C ASN A 270 -9.36 4.79 12.03
N VAL A 271 -9.39 5.87 11.25
CA VAL A 271 -8.32 6.88 11.20
C VAL A 271 -8.22 7.63 12.52
N GLU A 272 -9.35 8.03 13.12
CA GLU A 272 -9.38 8.63 14.46
C GLU A 272 -8.74 7.69 15.52
N MET A 273 -9.16 6.43 15.57
CA MET A 273 -8.54 5.42 16.45
C MET A 273 -7.04 5.27 16.17
N THR A 274 -6.64 5.26 14.89
CA THR A 274 -5.23 5.14 14.51
C THR A 274 -4.39 6.30 15.08
N ALA A 275 -4.84 7.54 14.93
CA ALA A 275 -4.16 8.72 15.46
C ALA A 275 -4.09 8.74 17.00
N GLU A 276 -5.10 8.17 17.66
CA GLU A 276 -5.14 8.04 19.12
C GLU A 276 -4.09 7.04 19.65
N VAL A 277 -4.01 5.82 19.10
CA VAL A 277 -3.26 4.71 19.74
C VAL A 277 -2.01 4.22 19.01
N ALA A 278 -1.87 4.47 17.70
CA ALA A 278 -0.76 3.97 16.88
C ALA A 278 0.46 4.91 16.89
N ASP A 279 1.60 4.47 16.37
CA ASP A 279 2.76 5.33 16.09
C ASP A 279 2.61 6.02 14.75
N GLY A 280 2.01 5.32 13.78
CA GLY A 280 1.81 5.87 12.45
C GLY A 280 0.62 5.28 11.70
N TRP A 281 0.41 5.82 10.50
CA TRP A 281 -0.71 5.51 9.63
C TRP A 281 -0.22 5.19 8.21
N LEU A 282 -0.76 4.13 7.63
CA LEU A 282 -0.42 3.60 6.31
C LEU A 282 -1.63 3.75 5.36
N PRO A 283 -1.93 4.95 4.85
CA PRO A 283 -3.04 5.15 3.93
C PRO A 283 -2.70 4.75 2.49
N PHE A 284 -3.69 4.14 1.82
CA PHE A 284 -3.69 3.98 0.37
C PHE A 284 -5.13 3.84 -0.17
N PRO A 285 -5.52 4.51 -1.27
CA PRO A 285 -4.79 5.60 -1.94
C PRO A 285 -4.83 6.90 -1.13
N PHE A 286 -3.73 7.67 -1.18
CA PHE A 286 -3.60 8.97 -0.54
C PHE A 286 -3.42 10.05 -1.61
N SER A 287 -4.44 10.87 -1.83
CA SER A 287 -4.37 11.97 -2.80
C SER A 287 -3.71 13.18 -2.15
N SER A 288 -2.61 13.69 -2.72
CA SER A 288 -1.95 14.91 -2.23
C SER A 288 -2.85 16.15 -2.21
N GLU A 289 -3.95 16.12 -2.95
CA GLU A 289 -4.83 17.26 -3.20
C GLU A 289 -6.10 17.17 -2.33
N HIS A 290 -6.54 15.96 -1.98
CA HIS A 290 -7.77 15.72 -1.23
C HIS A 290 -7.57 15.10 0.17
N ALA A 291 -6.38 14.60 0.51
CA ALA A 291 -6.16 13.91 1.79
C ALA A 291 -6.49 14.79 3.01
N ARG A 292 -6.06 16.06 3.01
CA ARG A 292 -6.34 16.98 4.13
C ARG A 292 -7.82 17.19 4.36
N SER A 293 -8.62 17.39 3.30
CA SER A 293 -10.05 17.64 3.44
C SER A 293 -10.80 16.43 3.99
N VAL A 294 -10.35 15.21 3.67
CA VAL A 294 -10.98 13.96 4.12
C VAL A 294 -10.49 13.53 5.51
N PHE A 295 -9.22 13.75 5.85
CA PHE A 295 -8.60 13.12 7.02
C PHE A 295 -8.19 14.06 8.14
N ASP A 296 -8.07 15.38 7.92
CA ASP A 296 -7.67 16.32 8.99
C ASP A 296 -8.60 16.25 10.20
N GLY A 297 -9.91 16.15 9.96
CA GLY A 297 -10.91 16.04 11.03
C GLY A 297 -10.70 14.80 11.90
N PRO A 298 -10.76 13.58 11.32
CA PRO A 298 -10.45 12.33 12.02
C PRO A 298 -9.10 12.31 12.72
N ILE A 299 -8.03 12.78 12.06
CA ILE A 299 -6.68 12.80 12.64
C ILE A 299 -6.65 13.73 13.85
N LYS A 300 -7.19 14.96 13.75
CA LYS A 300 -7.26 15.90 14.88
C LYS A 300 -8.06 15.33 16.06
N ALA A 301 -9.18 14.65 15.79
CA ALA A 301 -9.98 14.02 16.83
C ALA A 301 -9.22 12.90 17.58
N GLY A 302 -8.43 12.10 16.87
CA GLY A 302 -7.60 11.07 17.48
C GLY A 302 -6.40 11.63 18.24
N LEU A 303 -5.69 12.61 17.65
CA LEU A 303 -4.57 13.28 18.30
C LEU A 303 -4.97 14.00 19.59
N ALA A 304 -6.18 14.54 19.68
CA ALA A 304 -6.71 15.15 20.90
C ALA A 304 -6.86 14.15 22.07
N LYS A 305 -6.88 12.84 21.78
CA LYS A 305 -6.99 11.74 22.76
C LYS A 305 -5.67 10.99 22.97
N ARG A 306 -4.65 11.29 22.15
CA ARG A 306 -3.35 10.61 22.15
C ARG A 306 -2.57 10.93 23.44
N SER A 307 -1.95 9.92 24.04
CA SER A 307 -1.00 10.11 25.14
C SER A 307 0.24 10.88 24.67
N ALA A 308 0.68 11.86 25.45
CA ALA A 308 1.89 12.63 25.17
C ALA A 308 3.17 11.76 25.11
N GLU A 309 3.17 10.61 25.79
CA GLU A 309 4.31 9.68 25.81
C GLU A 309 4.56 9.00 24.46
N ARG A 310 3.56 9.00 23.55
CA ARG A 310 3.62 8.29 22.26
C ARG A 310 4.32 9.10 21.17
N GLY A 311 4.85 10.28 21.50
CA GLY A 311 5.59 11.13 20.58
C GLY A 311 4.80 11.54 19.34
N GLN A 312 5.54 11.86 18.28
CA GLN A 312 4.98 12.29 17.00
C GLN A 312 4.15 11.17 16.36
N PHE A 313 3.03 11.56 15.75
CA PHE A 313 2.25 10.66 14.90
C PHE A 313 2.75 10.74 13.46
N HIS A 314 3.03 9.58 12.87
CA HIS A 314 3.60 9.48 11.54
C HIS A 314 2.51 9.20 10.48
N VAL A 315 2.57 9.92 9.36
CA VAL A 315 1.71 9.69 8.19
C VAL A 315 2.62 9.18 7.08
N ALA A 316 2.47 7.90 6.72
CA ALA A 316 3.32 7.19 5.77
C ALA A 316 2.49 6.62 4.61
N PRO A 317 2.03 7.45 3.66
CA PRO A 317 1.25 6.97 2.53
C PRO A 317 2.03 6.04 1.62
N PHE A 318 1.33 5.10 1.02
CA PHE A 318 1.88 4.31 -0.09
C PHE A 318 1.73 5.07 -1.41
N ALA A 319 2.82 5.13 -2.19
CA ALA A 319 2.86 5.75 -3.51
C ALA A 319 3.57 4.85 -4.54
N PRO A 320 2.91 4.51 -5.67
CA PRO A 320 3.61 3.98 -6.83
C PRO A 320 4.61 5.01 -7.38
N VAL A 321 5.84 4.57 -7.69
CA VAL A 321 6.92 5.42 -8.21
C VAL A 321 7.32 4.97 -9.61
N PHE A 322 7.53 5.92 -10.51
CA PHE A 322 8.22 5.70 -11.77
C PHE A 322 9.03 6.94 -12.16
N VAL A 323 10.35 6.81 -12.24
CA VAL A 323 11.23 7.91 -12.67
C VAL A 323 11.57 7.74 -14.15
N GLY A 324 11.00 8.60 -15.00
CA GLY A 324 11.10 8.49 -16.46
C GLY A 324 9.92 9.13 -17.17
N GLY A 325 9.44 8.48 -18.24
CA GLY A 325 8.31 8.96 -19.03
C GLY A 325 7.00 9.00 -18.23
N ILE A 326 6.36 10.17 -18.17
CA ILE A 326 5.14 10.41 -17.40
C ILE A 326 4.02 9.45 -17.82
N GLU A 327 3.76 9.32 -19.12
CA GLU A 327 2.69 8.46 -19.63
C GLU A 327 2.88 6.99 -19.20
N GLN A 328 4.11 6.47 -19.32
CA GLN A 328 4.44 5.11 -18.91
C GLN A 328 4.21 4.90 -17.41
N GLY A 329 4.69 5.83 -16.58
CA GLY A 329 4.52 5.75 -15.13
C GLY A 329 3.06 5.85 -14.71
N LEU A 330 2.28 6.76 -15.29
CA LEU A 330 0.86 6.91 -15.00
C LEU A 330 0.05 5.68 -15.45
N ASN A 331 0.42 5.06 -16.58
CA ASN A 331 -0.17 3.78 -16.99
C ASN A 331 0.09 2.67 -15.96
N GLY A 332 1.32 2.59 -15.43
CA GLY A 332 1.67 1.69 -14.33
C GLY A 332 0.85 1.95 -13.07
N ALA A 333 0.80 3.20 -12.63
CA ALA A 333 0.05 3.61 -11.44
C ALA A 333 -1.46 3.36 -11.60
N ARG A 334 -2.02 3.59 -12.79
CA ARG A 334 -3.44 3.37 -13.09
C ARG A 334 -3.85 1.91 -12.91
N MET A 335 -2.99 0.96 -13.27
CA MET A 335 -3.25 -0.47 -13.03
C MET A 335 -3.40 -0.76 -11.54
N VAL A 336 -2.50 -0.22 -10.71
CA VAL A 336 -2.54 -0.40 -9.25
C VAL A 336 -3.80 0.26 -8.68
N VAL A 337 -4.01 1.55 -8.95
CA VAL A 337 -5.14 2.32 -8.40
C VAL A 337 -6.48 1.75 -8.85
N GLY A 338 -6.63 1.44 -10.14
CA GLY A 338 -7.85 0.87 -10.71
C GLY A 338 -8.20 -0.50 -10.11
N PHE A 339 -7.20 -1.35 -9.84
CA PHE A 339 -7.41 -2.62 -9.16
C PHE A 339 -7.96 -2.43 -7.73
N TYR A 340 -7.44 -1.47 -6.97
CA TYR A 340 -7.92 -1.21 -5.62
C TYR A 340 -9.34 -0.62 -5.60
N ILE A 341 -9.63 0.33 -6.51
CA ILE A 341 -10.96 0.93 -6.63
C ILE A 341 -12.01 -0.09 -7.09
N GLY A 342 -11.64 -0.98 -8.02
CA GLY A 342 -12.57 -1.89 -8.65
C GLY A 342 -12.66 -3.28 -8.01
N GLY A 343 -11.52 -3.89 -7.70
CA GLY A 343 -11.41 -5.33 -7.44
C GLY A 343 -11.12 -5.75 -6.00
N MET A 344 -10.62 -4.87 -5.14
CA MET A 344 -10.19 -5.23 -3.77
C MET A 344 -11.32 -5.36 -2.73
N GLY A 345 -12.58 -5.21 -3.13
CA GLY A 345 -13.74 -5.36 -2.24
C GLY A 345 -14.98 -5.87 -2.96
N SER A 346 -16.00 -6.23 -2.19
CA SER A 346 -17.31 -6.59 -2.77
C SER A 346 -18.04 -5.34 -3.26
N LYS A 347 -19.12 -5.53 -4.01
CA LYS A 347 -20.00 -4.45 -4.46
C LYS A 347 -20.49 -3.57 -3.29
N GLU A 348 -20.80 -4.18 -2.15
CA GLU A 348 -21.33 -3.51 -0.96
C GLU A 348 -20.23 -3.05 0.00
N LYS A 349 -19.06 -3.72 -0.01
CA LYS A 349 -17.96 -3.49 0.94
C LYS A 349 -16.63 -3.34 0.20
N ASN A 350 -16.43 -2.18 -0.42
CA ASN A 350 -15.13 -1.76 -0.94
C ASN A 350 -14.70 -0.42 -0.32
N PHE A 351 -13.77 -0.48 0.64
CA PHE A 351 -13.31 0.69 1.39
C PHE A 351 -12.48 1.67 0.56
N TYR A 352 -11.74 1.16 -0.44
CA TYR A 352 -10.96 1.99 -1.36
C TYR A 352 -11.88 2.77 -2.30
N ASN A 353 -12.89 2.11 -2.84
CA ASN A 353 -13.93 2.76 -3.64
C ASN A 353 -14.62 3.88 -2.85
N GLN A 354 -15.10 3.58 -1.64
CA GLN A 354 -15.73 4.57 -0.76
C GLN A 354 -14.81 5.73 -0.41
N LEU A 355 -13.49 5.50 -0.27
CA LEU A 355 -12.53 6.57 -0.05
C LEU A 355 -12.41 7.47 -1.27
N VAL A 356 -12.29 6.90 -2.47
CA VAL A 356 -12.21 7.68 -3.71
C VAL A 356 -13.48 8.50 -3.95
N GLN A 357 -14.65 7.98 -3.59
CA GLN A 357 -15.89 8.78 -3.56
C GLN A 357 -15.79 9.96 -2.59
N ARG A 358 -15.18 9.80 -1.40
CA ARG A 358 -14.94 10.91 -0.45
C ARG A 358 -13.95 11.95 -0.96
N TYR A 359 -13.04 11.58 -1.86
CA TYR A 359 -12.18 12.53 -2.57
C TYR A 359 -12.92 13.33 -3.66
N GLY A 360 -14.16 12.95 -4.00
CA GLY A 360 -15.01 13.66 -4.96
C GLY A 360 -15.23 12.93 -6.28
N PHE A 361 -14.54 11.82 -6.53
CA PHE A 361 -14.64 11.01 -7.76
C PHE A 361 -15.76 9.97 -7.65
N VAL A 362 -16.99 10.43 -7.37
CA VAL A 362 -18.09 9.55 -6.99
C VAL A 362 -18.53 8.64 -8.13
N GLU A 363 -18.80 9.22 -9.29
CA GLU A 363 -19.33 8.48 -10.43
C GLU A 363 -18.25 7.63 -11.11
N GLU A 364 -17.01 8.13 -11.13
CA GLU A 364 -15.87 7.42 -11.68
C GLU A 364 -15.55 6.17 -10.84
N ALA A 365 -15.54 6.29 -9.51
CA ALA A 365 -15.32 5.15 -8.64
C ALA A 365 -16.38 4.05 -8.84
N LYS A 366 -17.67 4.43 -8.92
CA LYS A 366 -18.76 3.48 -9.19
C LYS A 366 -18.56 2.79 -10.53
N LYS A 367 -18.31 3.56 -11.58
CA LYS A 367 -18.08 3.03 -12.93
C LYS A 367 -16.92 2.03 -12.97
N VAL A 368 -15.77 2.37 -12.37
CA VAL A 368 -14.62 1.47 -12.30
C VAL A 368 -15.00 0.16 -11.62
N GLN A 369 -15.72 0.20 -10.50
CA GLN A 369 -16.12 -1.02 -9.79
C GLN A 369 -17.15 -1.85 -10.55
N GLU A 370 -18.15 -1.22 -11.17
CA GLU A 370 -19.15 -1.90 -12.00
C GLU A 370 -18.49 -2.66 -13.16
N MET A 371 -17.56 -2.01 -13.88
CA MET A 371 -16.81 -2.64 -14.97
C MET A 371 -15.95 -3.79 -14.45
N PHE A 372 -15.23 -3.58 -13.34
CA PHE A 372 -14.32 -4.59 -12.79
C PHE A 372 -15.07 -5.85 -12.33
N LEU A 373 -16.18 -5.68 -11.61
CA LEU A 373 -17.03 -6.78 -11.15
C LEU A 373 -17.85 -7.41 -12.28
N GLY A 374 -18.13 -6.64 -13.34
CA GLY A 374 -18.73 -7.14 -14.59
C GLY A 374 -17.76 -7.93 -15.48
N GLY A 375 -16.48 -8.04 -15.10
CA GLY A 375 -15.45 -8.78 -15.82
C GLY A 375 -14.64 -7.95 -16.82
N ASP A 376 -15.03 -6.71 -17.11
CA ASP A 376 -14.27 -5.79 -17.95
C ASP A 376 -13.17 -5.07 -17.15
N LYS A 377 -12.15 -5.83 -16.77
CA LYS A 377 -11.01 -5.31 -15.99
C LYS A 377 -10.20 -4.27 -16.77
N ALA A 378 -10.03 -4.46 -18.08
CA ALA A 378 -9.27 -3.54 -18.91
C ALA A 378 -9.99 -2.20 -19.04
N GLY A 379 -11.29 -2.22 -19.31
CA GLY A 379 -12.11 -1.01 -19.34
C GLY A 379 -12.21 -0.33 -17.97
N ALA A 380 -12.28 -1.10 -16.88
CA ALA A 380 -12.24 -0.55 -15.52
C ALA A 380 -10.94 0.21 -15.22
N ILE A 381 -9.78 -0.38 -15.58
CA ILE A 381 -8.48 0.29 -15.43
C ILE A 381 -8.45 1.55 -16.28
N ALA A 382 -8.88 1.49 -17.55
CA ALA A 382 -8.93 2.65 -18.44
C ALA A 382 -9.89 3.76 -17.95
N ALA A 383 -10.95 3.41 -17.23
CA ALA A 383 -11.91 4.34 -16.66
C ALA A 383 -11.46 4.99 -15.35
N THR A 384 -10.30 4.60 -14.80
CA THR A 384 -9.76 5.20 -13.58
C THR A 384 -9.31 6.65 -13.85
N PRO A 385 -9.74 7.65 -13.04
CA PRO A 385 -9.48 9.06 -13.34
C PRO A 385 -8.00 9.40 -13.38
N ASP A 386 -7.55 10.05 -14.46
CA ASP A 386 -6.14 10.43 -14.63
C ASP A 386 -5.65 11.38 -13.53
N ASP A 387 -6.48 12.36 -13.14
CA ASP A 387 -6.17 13.26 -12.04
C ASP A 387 -5.90 12.46 -10.77
N LEU A 388 -6.82 11.56 -10.37
CA LEU A 388 -6.62 10.73 -9.18
C LEU A 388 -5.33 9.90 -9.27
N VAL A 389 -5.02 9.31 -10.42
CA VAL A 389 -3.81 8.50 -10.62
C VAL A 389 -2.55 9.34 -10.41
N ASP A 390 -2.52 10.56 -10.95
CA ASP A 390 -1.40 11.47 -10.78
C ASP A 390 -1.24 11.92 -9.32
N GLN A 391 -2.36 12.29 -8.69
CA GLN A 391 -2.46 12.75 -7.31
C GLN A 391 -1.97 11.74 -6.26
N VAL A 392 -2.01 10.44 -6.57
CA VAL A 392 -1.65 9.35 -5.63
C VAL A 392 -0.32 8.68 -5.98
N SER A 393 0.40 9.17 -7.00
CA SER A 393 1.66 8.60 -7.46
C SER A 393 2.80 9.63 -7.53
N VAL A 394 4.02 9.12 -7.59
CA VAL A 394 5.25 9.90 -7.76
C VAL A 394 5.87 9.48 -9.09
N VAL A 395 5.42 10.14 -10.16
CA VAL A 395 5.75 9.77 -11.55
C VAL A 395 6.36 10.96 -12.28
N GLY A 396 7.38 10.72 -13.10
CA GLY A 396 7.91 11.69 -14.05
C GLY A 396 9.43 11.75 -14.05
N ASP A 397 9.99 12.81 -14.63
CA ASP A 397 11.41 13.09 -14.50
C ASP A 397 11.79 13.48 -13.06
N GLU A 398 13.09 13.58 -12.76
CA GLU A 398 13.57 13.88 -11.40
C GLU A 398 13.01 15.21 -10.85
N ALA A 399 12.78 16.21 -11.71
CA ALA A 399 12.23 17.50 -11.29
C ALA A 399 10.76 17.35 -10.86
N ARG A 400 9.95 16.68 -11.68
CA ARG A 400 8.55 16.39 -11.35
C ARG A 400 8.44 15.47 -10.14
N VAL A 401 9.31 14.47 -10.01
CA VAL A 401 9.36 13.59 -8.84
C VAL A 401 9.58 14.39 -7.57
N ARG A 402 10.51 15.36 -7.57
CA ARG A 402 10.73 16.27 -6.45
C ARG A 402 9.47 17.08 -6.12
N ASP A 403 8.79 17.61 -7.13
CA ASP A 403 7.53 18.36 -6.93
C ASP A 403 6.43 17.47 -6.34
N ARG A 404 6.32 16.21 -6.79
CA ARG A 404 5.38 15.24 -6.23
C ARG A 404 5.72 14.90 -4.78
N LEU A 405 7.00 14.71 -4.42
CA LEU A 405 7.41 14.51 -3.03
C LEU A 405 7.00 15.69 -2.13
N HIS A 406 7.19 16.92 -2.61
CA HIS A 406 6.70 18.11 -1.91
C HIS A 406 5.17 18.12 -1.78
N ALA A 407 4.43 17.74 -2.83
CA ALA A 407 2.97 17.66 -2.76
C ALA A 407 2.48 16.67 -1.68
N PHE A 408 3.11 15.51 -1.54
CA PHE A 408 2.81 14.58 -0.45
C PHE A 408 3.12 15.17 0.92
N ALA A 409 4.29 15.81 1.08
CA ALA A 409 4.67 16.46 2.33
C ALA A 409 3.70 17.61 2.70
N ASP A 410 3.34 18.44 1.73
CA ASP A 410 2.37 19.53 1.88
C ASP A 410 0.98 19.00 2.22
N ALA A 411 0.61 17.81 1.76
CA ALA A 411 -0.61 17.12 2.13
C ALA A 411 -0.59 16.50 3.55
N GLY A 412 0.55 16.55 4.24
CA GLY A 412 0.72 16.10 5.61
C GLY A 412 1.43 14.74 5.75
N ALA A 413 1.99 14.18 4.67
CA ALA A 413 2.87 13.02 4.77
C ALA A 413 4.13 13.41 5.56
N THR A 414 4.49 12.60 6.56
CA THR A 414 5.74 12.75 7.30
C THR A 414 6.80 11.78 6.82
N GLU A 415 6.39 10.73 6.11
CA GLU A 415 7.21 9.70 5.48
C GLU A 415 6.47 9.21 4.22
N LEU A 416 7.14 8.45 3.36
CA LEU A 416 6.51 7.82 2.19
C LEU A 416 6.90 6.35 2.10
N VAL A 417 5.94 5.48 1.79
CA VAL A 417 6.20 4.09 1.39
C VAL A 417 6.09 4.02 -0.13
N VAL A 418 7.16 3.60 -0.81
CA VAL A 418 7.20 3.61 -2.27
C VAL A 418 7.32 2.22 -2.85
N SER A 419 6.67 1.98 -3.99
CA SER A 419 6.92 0.79 -4.81
C SER A 419 7.28 1.21 -6.22
N PHE A 420 8.41 0.73 -6.72
CA PHE A 420 8.89 1.05 -8.06
C PHE A 420 8.13 0.23 -9.11
N LEU A 421 7.55 0.93 -10.07
CA LEU A 421 6.86 0.36 -11.22
C LEU A 421 7.85 0.05 -12.34
N GLY A 422 7.48 -0.86 -13.24
CA GLY A 422 8.25 -1.17 -14.44
C GLY A 422 9.19 -2.36 -14.28
N ASP A 423 10.23 -2.40 -15.12
CA ASP A 423 11.18 -3.52 -15.18
C ASP A 423 12.09 -3.54 -13.95
N PRO A 424 12.19 -4.67 -13.21
CA PRO A 424 13.15 -4.85 -12.13
C PRO A 424 14.59 -4.46 -12.51
N ALA A 425 15.01 -4.65 -13.77
CA ALA A 425 16.35 -4.28 -14.24
C ALA A 425 16.59 -2.75 -14.24
N ALA A 426 15.54 -1.94 -14.41
CA ALA A 426 15.62 -0.48 -14.40
C ALA A 426 15.48 0.13 -13.01
N ARG A 427 15.08 -0.67 -12.00
CA ARG A 427 14.76 -0.17 -10.66
C ARG A 427 15.93 0.48 -9.95
N SER A 428 17.14 -0.07 -10.07
CA SER A 428 18.34 0.49 -9.42
C SER A 428 18.54 1.96 -9.80
N GLU A 429 18.39 2.32 -11.08
CA GLU A 429 18.55 3.72 -11.50
C GLU A 429 17.38 4.60 -11.02
N MET A 430 16.15 4.07 -11.01
CA MET A 430 15.01 4.80 -10.44
C MET A 430 15.19 5.05 -8.93
N MET A 431 15.74 4.09 -8.18
CA MET A 431 16.06 4.25 -6.77
C MET A 431 17.07 5.38 -6.56
N LYS A 432 18.17 5.37 -7.32
CA LYS A 432 19.18 6.44 -7.27
C LYS A 432 18.59 7.80 -7.64
N SER A 433 17.74 7.85 -8.67
CA SER A 433 17.08 9.08 -9.11
C SER A 433 16.10 9.62 -8.06
N LEU A 434 15.31 8.75 -7.44
CA LEU A 434 14.41 9.14 -6.34
C LEU A 434 15.20 9.67 -5.13
N ALA A 435 16.31 9.01 -4.77
CA ALA A 435 17.19 9.47 -3.70
C ALA A 435 17.75 10.88 -3.99
N ARG A 436 18.26 11.13 -5.21
CA ARG A 436 18.69 12.48 -5.64
C ARG A 436 17.56 13.51 -5.63
N ALA A 437 16.35 13.10 -6.00
CA ALA A 437 15.17 13.96 -6.02
C ALA A 437 14.68 14.32 -4.60
N ASN A 438 14.91 13.45 -3.61
CA ASN A 438 14.54 13.69 -2.22
C ASN A 438 15.51 14.65 -1.49
N GLY A 439 16.74 14.78 -2.01
CA GLY A 439 17.83 15.51 -1.35
C GLY A 439 18.47 14.67 -0.24
#